data_AF-A0A2R2ZJE1-F1
#
_entry.id   AF-A0A2R2ZJE1-F1
#
_cell.length_a   1.000
_cell.length_b   1.000
_cell.length_c   1.000
_cell.angle_alpha   90.00
_cell.angle_beta   90.00
_cell.angle_gamma   90.00
#
_symmetry.space_group_name_H-M   'P 1'
#
loop_
_entity.id
_entity.type
_entity.pdbx_description
1 polymer ?
#
loop_
_entity_poly.entity_id
_entity_poly.type
_entity_poly.pdbx_seq_one_letter_code
_entity_poly.pdbx_strand_id
1 'polypeptide(L)' 'MPKPLSCAGTAGSLHTGEAVIDDTVEAREAMLEANPPLRDMYSADDGKFTVFYLKNMQAVLYSFTGDPEILDN' A
#
# COMPACT_ATOMS: atom_id res chain seq x y z
N MET A 1 3.86 7.97 13.67
CA MET A 1 5.24 7.87 13.12
C MET A 1 5.17 6.98 11.90
N PRO A 2 5.65 7.41 10.72
CA PRO A 2 5.66 6.60 9.51
C PRO A 2 6.44 5.31 9.74
N LYS A 3 5.93 4.18 9.24
CA LYS A 3 6.60 2.87 9.34
C LYS A 3 7.34 2.62 8.04
N PRO A 4 8.66 2.33 8.04
CA PRO A 4 9.34 1.95 6.81
C PRO A 4 8.72 0.66 6.27
N LEU A 5 8.43 0.65 4.97
CA LEU A 5 7.91 -0.50 4.25
C LEU A 5 8.88 -0.86 3.13
N SER A 6 9.23 -2.14 3.06
CA SER A 6 9.96 -2.73 1.94
C SER A 6 9.29 -4.03 1.55
N CYS A 7 8.98 -4.20 0.27
CA CYS A 7 8.33 -5.40 -0.25
C CYS A 7 8.92 -5.81 -1.62
N ALA A 8 9.19 -7.10 -1.79
CA ALA A 8 9.47 -7.68 -3.09
C ALA A 8 8.14 -7.97 -3.80
N GLY A 9 7.95 -7.40 -4.98
CA GLY A 9 6.79 -7.64 -5.83
C GLY A 9 7.05 -8.74 -6.87
N THR A 10 6.00 -9.07 -7.62
CA THR A 10 6.06 -10.07 -8.68
C THR A 10 6.99 -9.62 -9.81
N ALA A 11 7.64 -10.57 -10.47
CA ALA A 11 8.60 -10.35 -11.56
C ALA A 11 9.88 -9.58 -11.18
N GLY A 12 10.32 -9.68 -9.92
CA GLY A 12 11.58 -9.09 -9.49
C GLY A 12 11.49 -7.58 -9.30
N SER A 13 10.38 -7.05 -8.81
CA SER A 13 10.29 -5.64 -8.41
C SER A 13 10.63 -5.48 -6.93
N LEU A 14 11.33 -4.40 -6.57
CA LEU A 14 11.59 -4.02 -5.18
C LEU A 14 10.93 -2.67 -4.88
N HIS A 15 10.04 -2.64 -3.90
CA HIS A 15 9.35 -1.42 -3.48
C HIS A 15 9.85 -1.01 -2.10
N THR A 16 10.17 0.27 -1.94
CA THR A 16 10.54 0.89 -0.66
C THR A 16 9.70 2.14 -0.43
N GLY A 17 9.43 2.49 0.82
CA GLY A 17 8.71 3.71 1.15
C GLY A 17 8.30 3.77 2.61
N GLU A 18 7.41 4.70 2.93
CA GLU A 18 6.86 4.88 4.26
C GLU A 18 5.35 4.63 4.26
N ALA A 19 4.90 3.69 5.10
CA ALA A 19 3.49 3.49 5.38
C ALA A 19 3.04 4.48 6.46
N VAL A 20 2.08 5.34 6.10
CA VAL A 20 1.46 6.31 7.00
C VAL A 20 0.02 5.89 7.23
N ILE A 21 -0.42 5.94 8.50
CA ILE A 21 -1.80 5.62 8.89
C ILE A 21 -2.72 6.73 8.39
N ASP A 22 -3.80 6.33 7.74
CA ASP A 22 -4.97 7.17 7.47
C ASP A 22 -6.10 6.78 8.42
N ASP A 23 -6.44 7.68 9.34
CA ASP A 23 -7.49 7.50 10.34
C ASP A 23 -8.82 8.14 9.93
N THR A 24 -8.94 8.64 8.70
CA THR A 24 -10.20 9.16 8.16
C THR A 24 -11.20 8.03 7.91
N VAL A 25 -12.50 8.32 8.11
CA VAL A 25 -13.58 7.37 7.83
C VAL A 25 -13.67 7.16 6.31
N GLU A 26 -13.45 8.21 5.55
CA GLU A 26 -13.48 8.24 4.09
C GLU A 26 -12.46 7.28 3.47
N ALA A 27 -11.23 7.23 3.99
CA ALA A 27 -10.22 6.28 3.52
C ALA A 27 -10.61 4.83 3.81
N ARG A 28 -11.26 4.58 4.96
CA ARG A 28 -11.77 3.26 5.32
C ARG A 28 -12.93 2.83 4.44
N GLU A 29 -13.88 3.73 4.20
CA GLU A 29 -15.00 3.50 3.28
C GLU A 29 -14.51 3.22 1.85
N ALA A 30 -13.59 4.04 1.34
CA ALA A 30 -13.01 3.86 0.01
C ALA A 30 -12.31 2.50 -0.14
N MET A 31 -11.57 2.05 0.88
CA MET A 31 -10.91 0.75 0.86
C MET A 31 -11.90 -0.42 0.93
N LEU A 32 -12.99 -0.28 1.69
CA LEU A 32 -14.06 -1.27 1.77
C LEU A 32 -14.92 -1.31 0.49
N GLU A 33 -15.12 -0.19 -0.20
CA GLU A 33 -15.75 -0.14 -1.53
C GLU A 33 -14.85 -0.80 -2.59
N ALA A 34 -13.54 -0.53 -2.56
CA ALA A 34 -12.57 -1.12 -3.50
C ALA A 34 -12.38 -2.62 -3.29
N ASN A 35 -12.56 -3.12 -2.06
CA ASN A 35 -12.45 -4.53 -1.72
C ASN A 35 -13.71 -5.02 -0.99
N PRO A 36 -14.82 -5.27 -1.71
CA PRO A 36 -16.10 -5.68 -1.13
C PRO A 36 -16.05 -6.87 -0.16
N PRO A 37 -15.20 -7.92 -0.37
CA PRO A 37 -15.11 -9.04 0.57
C PRO A 37 -14.64 -8.64 1.98
N LEU A 38 -13.97 -7.49 2.15
CA LEU A 38 -13.55 -7.03 3.47
C LEU A 38 -14.73 -6.59 4.34
N ARG A 39 -15.88 -6.25 3.74
CA ARG A 39 -17.10 -5.83 4.45
C ARG A 39 -17.70 -6.94 5.30
N ASP A 40 -17.42 -8.19 4.98
CA ASP A 40 -17.90 -9.34 5.74
C ASP A 40 -17.20 -9.44 7.12
N MET A 41 -16.02 -8.82 7.27
CA MET A 41 -15.20 -8.92 8.49
C MET A 41 -14.94 -7.57 9.16
N TYR A 42 -14.94 -6.47 8.40
CA TYR A 42 -14.57 -5.14 8.86
C TYR A 42 -15.65 -4.11 8.52
N SER A 43 -15.72 -3.06 9.33
CA SER A 43 -16.58 -1.89 9.09
C SER A 43 -15.77 -0.62 9.24
N ALA A 44 -16.20 0.48 8.60
CA ALA A 44 -15.49 1.76 8.69
C ALA A 44 -15.41 2.27 10.15
N ASP A 45 -16.31 1.85 11.03
CA ASP A 45 -16.39 2.32 12.42
C ASP A 45 -16.06 1.23 13.45
N ASP A 46 -15.50 0.09 13.04
CA ASP A 46 -15.27 -1.06 13.96
C ASP A 46 -14.10 -0.88 14.94
N GLY A 47 -13.31 0.18 14.78
CA GLY A 47 -12.11 0.48 15.58
C GLY A 47 -10.97 -0.54 15.42
N LYS A 48 -11.07 -1.46 14.45
CA LYS A 48 -10.09 -2.51 14.16
C LYS A 48 -9.46 -2.32 12.79
N PHE A 49 -10.21 -1.78 11.84
CA PHE A 49 -9.75 -1.55 10.48
C PHE A 49 -8.90 -0.29 10.39
N THR A 50 -7.63 -0.45 10.00
CA THR A 50 -6.70 0.66 9.80
C THR A 50 -6.23 0.66 8.36
N VAL A 51 -6.38 1.80 7.69
CA VAL A 51 -5.89 1.99 6.32
C VAL A 51 -4.54 2.70 6.38
N PHE A 52 -3.66 2.30 5.47
CA PHE A 52 -2.35 2.92 5.30
C PHE A 52 -2.23 3.41 3.88
N TYR A 53 -1.64 4.59 3.70
CA TYR A 53 -1.16 5.04 2.40
C TYR A 53 0.37 5.03 2.37
N LEU A 54 0.92 4.90 1.16
CA LEU A 54 2.35 4.92 0.93
C LEU A 54 2.81 6.31 0.55
N LYS A 55 3.80 6.81 1.28
CA LYS A 55 4.49 8.07 1.02
C LYS A 55 5.95 7.80 0.67
N ASN A 56 6.52 8.63 -0.20
CA ASN A 56 7.92 8.52 -0.64
C ASN A 56 8.20 7.11 -1.20
N MET A 57 7.28 6.60 -2.02
CA MET A 57 7.39 5.25 -2.55
C MET A 57 8.35 5.26 -3.74
N GLN A 58 9.34 4.37 -3.70
CA GLN A 58 10.25 4.07 -4.80
C GLN A 58 10.11 2.60 -5.19
N ALA A 59 9.83 2.34 -6.45
CA ALA A 59 9.81 1.01 -7.05
C ALA A 59 10.99 0.85 -8.02
N VAL A 60 11.77 -0.21 -7.82
CA VAL A 60 12.83 -0.62 -8.75
C VAL A 60 12.36 -1.88 -9.46
N LEU A 61 12.15 -1.79 -10.76
CA LEU A 61 11.70 -2.89 -11.60
C LEU A 61 12.90 -3.55 -12.28
N TYR A 62 13.21 -4.80 -11.90
CA TYR A 62 14.27 -5.55 -12.54
C TYR A 62 13.72 -6.37 -13.72
N SER A 63 14.40 -6.32 -14.87
CA SER A 63 14.10 -7.14 -16.04
C SER A 63 15.21 -8.17 -16.26
N PHE A 64 14.85 -9.37 -16.74
CA PHE A 64 15.85 -10.41 -17.08
C PHE A 64 16.75 -10.00 -18.26
N THR A 65 16.32 -9.06 -19.10
CA THR A 65 17.01 -8.69 -20.34
C THR A 65 17.21 -7.17 -20.50
N GLY A 66 16.87 -6.36 -19.49
CA GLY A 66 16.95 -4.91 -19.57
C GLY A 66 17.48 -4.30 -18.28
N ASP A 67 17.89 -3.03 -18.37
CA ASP A 67 18.36 -2.27 -17.21
C ASP A 67 17.22 -2.01 -16.21
N PRO A 68 17.52 -1.84 -14.90
CA PRO A 68 16.50 -1.57 -13.90
C PRO A 68 15.82 -0.22 -14.13
N GLU A 69 14.49 -0.19 -14.02
CA GLU A 69 13.69 1.04 -14.10
C GLU A 69 13.33 1.50 -12.68
N ILE A 70 13.48 2.81 -12.40
CA ILE A 70 13.16 3.41 -11.11
C ILE A 70 11.92 4.28 -11.27
N LEU A 71 10.90 4.03 -10.44
CA LEU A 71 9.65 4.78 -10.39
C LEU A 71 9.47 5.37 -8.99
N ASP A 72 9.16 6.66 -8.91
CA ASP A 72 8.92 7.37 -7.64
C ASP A 72 7.49 7.98 -7.61
N ASN A 73 6.89 8.15 -6.42
CA ASN A 73 5.54 8.75 -6.21
C ASN A 73 5.54 10.21 -5.75
#